data_AF-A0A1H2K4X7-F1
#
_entry.id   AF-A0A1H2K4X7-F1
#
_cell.length_a   1.000
_cell.length_b   1.000
_cell.length_c   1.000
_cell.angle_alpha   90.00
_cell.angle_beta   90.00
_cell.angle_gamma   90.00
#
_symmetry.space_group_name_H-M   'P 1'
#
loop_
_entity.id
_entity.type
_entity.pdbx_description
1 polymer ?
#
loop_
_entity_poly.entity_id
_entity_poly.type
_entity_poly.pdbx_seq_one_letter_code
_entity_poly.pdbx_strand_id
1 'polypeptide(L)'
;MRPTPDSELPGAFGTSRHDRTVHLLERATGRLATAAIARMEETLTWYRAMPAEQRSWVGLVIQAGIAAFVDWYRNADESRPTPTADVFGTAPRDLIRSISLQQTVEVVRVAIEVVEESVEDVVGPDDVRDVTEGVLRYSREVAFSAAHVYARYAEARGSWDARLEATVVDSLLRGEVDEDVRSRASALGWTAASGVAVIIGRPRPDDGTSADEIRRSARHAGYDVLTGGQGDRLVAVLGRVEDPVQAATAIVTHFGPGPVVVGPLVPDLVSAATSARPAVTGLLAAAGWPDAPRPVAAGSLLPERALAGDQEALHELIAELYVPIAEAGPVILETLAAYLETGASVEAAARLLFVHPNTVRYRLRRVSDVVGLTPTDPRDSYTLRLALSLGRMNPPAIE
;
A
#
# COMPACT_ATOMS: atom_id res chain seq x y z
N MET A 1 48.74 38.64 70.78
CA MET A 1 47.71 39.69 70.71
C MET A 1 47.79 40.32 69.33
N ARG A 2 46.70 40.16 68.55
CA ARG A 2 46.41 40.67 67.19
C ARG A 2 47.09 39.96 65.99
N PRO A 3 46.31 39.20 65.18
CA PRO A 3 46.57 38.98 63.76
C PRO A 3 45.99 40.14 62.92
N THR A 4 46.58 40.34 61.76
CA THR A 4 46.15 41.24 60.66
C THR A 4 44.81 40.81 60.04
N PRO A 5 43.92 41.72 59.65
CA PRO A 5 42.77 41.40 58.81
C PRO A 5 43.07 41.73 57.34
N ASP A 6 43.21 40.70 56.52
CA ASP A 6 42.89 40.77 55.09
C ASP A 6 41.53 40.08 54.92
N SER A 7 40.48 40.89 54.76
CA SER A 7 39.19 40.44 54.22
C SER A 7 38.41 41.63 53.67
N GLU A 8 38.71 42.02 52.44
CA GLU A 8 37.75 42.72 51.58
C GLU A 8 37.13 41.73 50.60
N LEU A 9 35.83 41.90 50.40
CA LEU A 9 34.84 40.95 49.89
C LEU A 9 34.98 40.70 48.37
N PRO A 10 34.60 39.51 47.85
CA PRO A 10 34.35 39.34 46.42
C PRO A 10 33.05 40.05 46.02
N GLY A 11 33.13 40.82 44.94
CA GLY A 11 32.07 41.68 44.40
C GLY A 11 30.80 40.95 43.95
N ALA A 12 29.71 41.71 43.98
CA ALA A 12 28.38 41.35 43.52
C ALA A 12 28.38 40.93 42.04
N PHE A 13 27.82 39.75 41.74
CA PHE A 13 27.49 39.32 40.39
C PHE A 13 26.39 40.23 39.83
N GLY A 14 26.74 41.12 38.89
CA GLY A 14 25.76 41.81 38.06
C GLY A 14 25.12 40.81 37.10
N THR A 15 23.79 40.69 37.13
CA THR A 15 23.01 39.90 36.16
C THR A 15 23.38 40.33 34.74
N SER A 16 23.70 39.39 33.84
CA SER A 16 24.09 39.75 32.47
C SER A 16 22.93 40.42 31.74
N ARG A 17 23.23 41.24 30.72
CA ARG A 17 22.20 41.89 29.88
C ARG A 17 21.20 40.87 29.33
N HIS A 18 21.70 39.71 28.90
CA HIS A 18 20.93 38.56 28.43
C HIS A 18 19.96 38.02 29.50
N ASP A 19 20.43 37.82 30.74
CA ASP A 19 19.57 37.31 31.83
C ASP A 19 18.41 38.26 32.15
N ARG A 20 18.64 39.58 32.04
CA ARG A 20 17.59 40.58 32.20
C ARG A 20 16.55 40.46 31.08
N THR A 21 16.98 40.34 29.83
CA THR A 21 16.11 40.18 28.66
C THR A 21 15.28 38.91 28.76
N VAL A 22 15.90 37.78 29.15
CA VAL A 22 15.22 36.51 29.43
C VAL A 22 14.14 36.69 30.49
N HIS A 23 14.44 37.38 31.61
CA HIS A 23 13.47 37.56 32.69
C HIS A 23 12.28 38.46 32.29
N LEU A 24 12.49 39.41 31.38
CA LEU A 24 11.41 40.21 30.79
C LEU A 24 10.51 39.35 29.88
N LEU A 25 11.11 38.50 29.05
CA LEU A 25 10.38 37.56 28.20
C LEU A 25 9.56 36.54 29.01
N GLU A 26 10.14 35.97 30.08
CA GLU A 26 9.43 35.05 31.00
C GLU A 26 8.16 35.68 31.59
N ARG A 27 8.26 36.94 32.02
CA ARG A 27 7.11 37.68 32.57
C ARG A 27 6.07 38.02 31.51
N ALA A 28 6.47 38.14 30.25
CA ALA A 28 5.59 38.45 29.13
C ALA A 28 4.90 37.22 28.53
N THR A 29 5.41 36.00 28.73
CA THR A 29 4.89 34.75 28.15
C THR A 29 3.37 34.62 28.22
N GLY A 30 2.78 34.83 29.41
CA GLY A 30 1.32 34.72 29.60
C GLY A 30 0.53 35.73 28.76
N ARG A 31 0.99 36.99 28.74
CA ARG A 31 0.37 38.06 27.94
C ARG A 31 0.49 37.81 26.44
N LEU A 32 1.66 37.34 25.99
CA LEU A 32 1.90 37.00 24.58
C LEU A 32 0.99 35.86 24.12
N ALA A 33 0.83 34.82 24.94
CA ALA A 33 -0.07 33.71 24.63
C ALA A 33 -1.54 34.17 24.56
N THR A 34 -1.99 35.01 25.50
CA THR A 34 -3.34 35.57 25.46
C THR A 34 -3.57 36.43 24.20
N ALA A 35 -2.59 37.26 23.83
CA ALA A 35 -2.67 38.07 22.61
C ALA A 35 -2.71 37.21 21.34
N ALA A 36 -1.92 36.14 21.28
CA ALA A 36 -1.93 35.21 20.16
C ALA A 36 -3.27 34.48 20.02
N ILE A 37 -3.84 34.00 21.14
CA ILE A 37 -5.16 33.36 21.14
C ILE A 37 -6.26 34.33 20.68
N ALA A 38 -6.24 35.58 21.17
CA ALA A 38 -7.20 36.60 20.76
C ALA A 38 -7.08 36.92 19.26
N ARG A 39 -5.84 37.07 18.75
CA ARG A 39 -5.59 37.30 17.32
C ARG A 39 -6.08 36.13 16.47
N MET A 40 -5.92 34.89 16.91
CA MET A 40 -6.45 33.71 16.20
C MET A 40 -7.98 33.70 16.19
N GLU A 41 -8.64 34.08 17.28
CA GLU A 41 -10.10 34.18 17.33
C GLU A 41 -10.65 35.26 16.38
N GLU A 42 -9.91 36.36 16.19
CA GLU A 42 -10.28 37.42 15.25
C GLU A 42 -10.04 37.02 13.78
N THR A 43 -8.91 36.39 13.49
CA THR A 43 -8.40 36.22 12.11
C THR A 43 -8.69 34.85 11.50
N LEU A 44 -8.75 33.78 12.31
CA LEU A 44 -8.89 32.41 11.84
C LEU A 44 -10.34 31.92 11.99
N THR A 45 -11.10 31.97 10.90
CA THR A 45 -12.52 31.56 10.89
C THR A 45 -12.72 30.10 11.29
N TRP A 46 -11.81 29.21 10.89
CA TRP A 46 -11.88 27.79 11.27
C TRP A 46 -11.64 27.61 12.77
N TYR A 47 -10.74 28.39 13.39
CA TYR A 47 -10.46 28.32 14.82
C TYR A 47 -11.71 28.67 15.63
N ARG A 48 -12.44 29.73 15.23
CA ARG A 48 -13.75 30.09 15.84
C ARG A 48 -14.80 28.98 15.74
N ALA A 49 -14.79 28.21 14.66
CA ALA A 49 -15.74 27.13 14.44
C ALA A 49 -15.41 25.86 15.24
N MET A 50 -14.24 25.79 15.88
CA MET A 50 -13.82 24.60 16.63
C MET A 50 -14.57 24.42 17.96
N PRO A 51 -14.82 23.17 18.37
CA PRO A 51 -15.27 22.85 19.72
C PRO A 51 -14.36 23.49 20.79
N ALA A 52 -14.95 23.93 21.91
CA ALA A 52 -14.22 24.60 22.99
C ALA A 52 -13.05 23.76 23.55
N GLU A 53 -13.22 22.44 23.61
CA GLU A 53 -12.18 21.49 24.03
C GLU A 53 -10.95 21.54 23.10
N GLN A 54 -11.16 21.50 21.79
CA GLN A 54 -10.05 21.55 20.82
C GLN A 54 -9.37 22.93 20.80
N ARG A 55 -10.14 24.02 20.95
CA ARG A 55 -9.58 25.37 21.10
C ARG A 55 -8.69 25.48 22.33
N SER A 56 -9.10 24.88 23.45
CA SER A 56 -8.29 24.82 24.67
C SER A 56 -6.93 24.16 24.43
N TRP A 57 -6.89 23.04 23.69
CA TRP A 57 -5.63 22.38 23.36
C TRP A 57 -4.72 23.21 22.45
N VAL A 58 -5.27 23.91 21.45
CA VAL A 58 -4.50 24.87 20.65
C VAL A 58 -3.89 25.97 21.53
N GLY A 59 -4.67 26.49 22.49
CA GLY A 59 -4.19 27.44 23.48
C GLY A 59 -3.01 26.93 24.31
N LEU A 60 -3.06 25.67 24.76
CA LEU A 60 -1.97 25.03 25.50
C LEU A 60 -0.70 24.91 24.64
N VAL A 61 -0.83 24.57 23.36
CA VAL A 61 0.32 24.46 22.43
C VAL A 61 0.97 25.82 22.20
N ILE A 62 0.18 26.90 22.10
CA ILE A 62 0.71 28.27 21.97
C ILE A 62 1.48 28.66 23.23
N GLN A 63 0.91 28.42 24.41
CA GLN A 63 1.57 28.70 25.68
C GLN A 63 2.89 27.93 25.82
N ALA A 64 2.87 26.64 25.52
CA ALA A 64 4.06 25.80 25.52
C ALA A 64 5.10 26.28 24.50
N GLY A 65 4.67 26.68 23.30
CA GLY A 65 5.55 27.18 22.24
C GLY A 65 6.26 28.48 22.60
N ILE A 66 5.57 29.43 23.23
CA ILE A 66 6.16 30.69 23.69
C ILE A 66 7.08 30.44 24.89
N ALA A 67 6.71 29.58 25.84
CA ALA A 67 7.57 29.23 26.96
C ALA A 67 8.87 28.54 26.48
N ALA A 68 8.76 27.63 25.51
CA ALA A 68 9.90 26.95 24.90
C ALA A 68 10.79 27.92 24.10
N PHE A 69 10.25 28.98 23.51
CA PHE A 69 11.07 30.05 22.92
C PHE A 69 11.95 30.73 23.97
N VAL A 70 11.39 31.07 25.14
CA VAL A 70 12.16 31.74 26.20
C VAL A 70 13.27 30.85 26.74
N ASP A 71 12.99 29.56 26.91
CA ASP A 71 14.00 28.57 27.31
C ASP A 71 15.06 28.35 26.22
N TRP A 72 14.66 28.31 24.95
CA TRP A 72 15.60 28.24 23.82
C TRP A 72 16.49 29.48 23.75
N TYR A 73 15.92 30.68 23.91
CA TYR A 73 16.65 31.95 23.86
C TYR A 73 17.64 32.08 25.03
N ARG A 74 17.28 31.61 26.23
CA ARG A 74 18.20 31.53 27.38
C ARG A 74 19.47 30.76 27.05
N ASN A 75 19.36 29.66 26.30
CA ASN A 75 20.45 28.70 26.04
C ASN A 75 21.02 28.79 24.62
N ALA A 76 20.73 29.85 23.86
CA ALA A 76 21.03 29.93 22.42
C ALA A 76 22.53 29.84 22.04
N ASP A 77 23.43 30.06 23.00
CA ASP A 77 24.90 30.01 22.82
C ASP A 77 25.49 28.60 23.03
N GLU A 78 24.72 27.66 23.60
CA GLU A 78 25.14 26.27 23.71
C GLU A 78 24.92 25.55 22.39
N SER A 79 25.96 24.93 21.83
CA SER A 79 25.94 24.20 20.54
C SER A 79 25.14 22.89 20.58
N ARG A 80 24.01 22.84 21.28
CA ARG A 80 23.12 21.69 21.36
C ARG A 80 21.82 22.00 20.63
N PRO A 81 21.37 21.15 19.69
CA PRO A 81 20.02 21.25 19.18
C PRO A 81 19.05 20.91 20.32
N THR A 82 18.44 21.92 20.93
CA THR A 82 17.34 21.71 21.88
C THR A 82 16.19 21.07 21.10
N PRO A 83 15.60 19.94 21.56
CA PRO A 83 14.51 19.32 20.82
C PRO A 83 13.28 20.23 20.88
N THR A 84 13.06 21.04 19.84
CA THR A 84 11.76 21.68 19.53
C THR A 84 10.64 20.65 19.28
N ALA A 85 10.96 19.36 19.38
CA ALA A 85 10.04 18.23 19.41
C ALA A 85 9.03 18.28 20.58
N ASP A 86 9.29 19.04 21.66
CA ASP A 86 8.44 18.98 22.86
C ASP A 86 7.23 19.95 22.81
N VAL A 87 7.25 20.99 21.96
CA VAL A 87 6.13 21.95 21.84
C VAL A 87 4.84 21.26 21.40
N PHE A 88 4.94 20.32 20.46
CA PHE A 88 3.82 19.50 19.98
C PHE A 88 3.66 18.19 20.78
N GLY A 89 4.62 17.84 21.64
CA GLY A 89 4.55 16.67 22.52
C GLY A 89 3.56 16.85 23.68
N THR A 90 3.26 18.10 24.03
CA THR A 90 2.25 18.46 25.05
C THR A 90 0.81 18.40 24.55
N ALA A 91 0.61 18.33 23.23
CA ALA A 91 -0.72 18.27 22.62
C ALA A 91 -1.31 16.85 22.70
N PRO A 92 -2.61 16.69 23.05
CA PRO A 92 -3.29 15.41 22.93
C PRO A 92 -3.23 14.88 21.49
N ARG A 93 -3.11 13.55 21.34
CA ARG A 93 -3.07 12.89 20.02
C ARG A 93 -4.31 13.19 19.16
N ASP A 94 -5.44 13.47 19.80
CA ASP A 94 -6.68 13.81 19.12
C ASP A 94 -6.65 15.21 18.48
N LEU A 95 -5.84 16.14 18.99
CA LEU A 95 -5.64 17.46 18.37
C LEU A 95 -4.91 17.34 17.03
N ILE A 96 -3.84 16.55 17.00
CA ILE A 96 -3.02 16.29 15.79
C ILE A 96 -3.87 15.63 14.68
N ARG A 97 -4.94 14.92 15.06
CA ARG A 97 -5.91 14.32 14.12
C ARG A 97 -6.95 15.30 13.60
N SER A 98 -7.31 16.30 14.41
CA SER A 98 -8.40 17.23 14.10
C SER A 98 -7.96 18.49 13.35
N ILE A 99 -6.67 18.80 13.36
CA ILE A 99 -6.08 19.97 12.70
C ILE A 99 -5.24 19.52 11.51
N SER A 100 -5.30 20.24 10.40
CA SER A 100 -4.48 19.98 9.22
C SER A 100 -3.11 20.67 9.32
N LEU A 101 -2.13 20.21 8.54
CA LEU A 101 -0.83 20.88 8.43
C LEU A 101 -0.99 22.36 8.05
N GLN A 102 -1.90 22.69 7.14
CA GLN A 102 -2.18 24.07 6.74
C GLN A 102 -2.64 24.91 7.94
N GLN A 103 -3.57 24.39 8.73
CA GLN A 103 -4.08 25.07 9.91
C GLN A 103 -3.00 25.22 11.00
N THR A 104 -2.13 24.24 11.17
CA THR A 104 -0.97 24.37 12.07
C THR A 104 -0.01 25.46 11.62
N VAL A 105 0.26 25.60 10.32
CA VAL A 105 1.09 26.69 9.78
C VAL A 105 0.45 28.06 10.05
N GLU A 106 -0.88 28.17 9.89
CA GLU A 106 -1.61 29.41 10.18
C GLU A 106 -1.52 29.80 11.68
N VAL A 107 -1.66 28.83 12.59
CA VAL A 107 -1.48 29.06 14.05
C VAL A 107 -0.07 29.53 14.36
N VAL A 108 0.95 28.85 13.84
CA VAL A 108 2.36 29.21 14.06
C VAL A 108 2.65 30.62 13.54
N ARG A 109 2.14 30.96 12.34
CA ARG A 109 2.31 32.29 11.75
C ARG A 109 1.72 33.39 12.62
N VAL A 110 0.47 33.22 13.08
CA VAL A 110 -0.18 34.21 13.95
C VAL A 110 0.58 34.37 15.27
N ALA A 111 1.07 33.28 15.86
CA ALA A 111 1.86 33.35 17.09
C ALA A 111 3.18 34.12 16.89
N ILE A 112 3.88 33.90 15.78
CA ILE A 112 5.11 34.62 15.44
C ILE A 112 4.83 36.11 15.24
N GLU A 113 3.82 36.46 14.43
CA GLU A 113 3.44 37.85 14.17
C GLU A 113 3.15 38.61 15.47
N VAL A 114 2.43 37.99 16.41
CA VAL A 114 2.13 38.60 17.72
C VAL A 114 3.37 38.78 18.59
N VAL A 115 4.28 37.80 18.58
CA VAL A 115 5.54 37.91 19.34
C VAL A 115 6.41 39.02 18.74
N GLU A 116 6.57 39.05 17.41
CA GLU A 116 7.32 40.08 16.68
C GLU A 116 6.80 41.49 16.94
N GLU A 117 5.48 41.70 16.85
CA GLU A 117 4.83 42.99 17.14
C GLU A 117 5.05 43.44 18.60
N SER A 118 5.24 42.49 19.53
CA SER A 118 5.32 42.76 20.97
C SER A 118 6.77 42.88 21.49
N VAL A 119 7.79 42.55 20.70
CA VAL A 119 9.18 42.49 21.19
C VAL A 119 9.64 43.84 21.76
N GLU A 120 9.41 44.94 21.03
CA GLU A 120 9.86 46.27 21.41
C GLU A 120 9.28 46.73 22.75
N ASP A 121 7.99 46.48 22.96
CA ASP A 121 7.30 46.80 24.21
C ASP A 121 7.77 45.95 25.40
N VAL A 122 8.30 44.74 25.14
CA VAL A 122 8.70 43.79 26.19
C VAL A 122 10.13 44.02 26.66
N VAL A 123 11.08 44.19 25.73
CA VAL A 123 12.52 44.23 26.06
C VAL A 123 13.16 45.60 25.87
N GLY A 124 12.49 46.53 25.19
CA GLY A 124 12.99 47.86 24.88
C GLY A 124 13.95 47.89 23.68
N PRO A 125 14.27 49.10 23.18
CA PRO A 125 14.92 49.31 21.87
C PRO A 125 16.35 48.73 21.79
N ASP A 126 17.04 48.60 22.92
CA ASP A 126 18.40 48.09 22.97
C ASP A 126 18.47 46.60 22.63
N ASP A 127 17.48 45.81 23.06
CA ASP A 127 17.46 44.34 22.97
C ASP A 127 16.56 43.81 21.84
N VAL A 128 15.74 44.67 21.22
CA VAL A 128 14.81 44.32 20.12
C VAL A 128 15.47 43.49 19.03
N ARG A 129 16.61 43.96 18.51
CA ARG A 129 17.23 43.32 17.33
C ARG A 129 17.64 41.88 17.60
N ASP A 130 18.19 41.64 18.78
CA ASP A 130 18.69 40.33 19.20
C ASP A 130 17.52 39.36 19.45
N VAL A 131 16.49 39.82 20.14
CA VAL A 131 15.29 39.01 20.39
C VAL A 131 14.53 38.71 19.09
N THR A 132 14.38 39.68 18.18
CA THR A 132 13.76 39.45 16.86
C THR A 132 14.53 38.43 16.04
N GLU A 133 15.87 38.49 16.04
CA GLU A 133 16.69 37.46 15.40
C GLU A 133 16.49 36.07 16.05
N GLY A 134 16.38 36.03 17.38
CA GLY A 134 16.02 34.83 18.12
C GLY A 134 14.67 34.25 17.71
N VAL A 135 13.63 35.09 17.59
CA VAL A 135 12.28 34.68 17.14
C VAL A 135 12.33 34.09 15.74
N LEU A 136 13.06 34.73 14.80
CA LEU A 136 13.21 34.23 13.44
C LEU A 136 13.93 32.87 13.40
N ARG A 137 15.00 32.70 14.18
CA ARG A 137 15.73 31.41 14.26
C ARG A 137 14.87 30.31 14.88
N TYR A 138 14.17 30.60 15.97
CA TYR A 138 13.29 29.64 16.63
C TYR A 138 12.07 29.28 15.78
N SER A 139 11.49 30.24 15.06
CA SER A 139 10.35 29.98 14.16
C SER A 139 10.67 28.93 13.09
N ARG A 140 11.91 28.92 12.58
CA ARG A 140 12.40 27.91 11.64
C ARG A 140 12.39 26.51 12.26
N GLU A 141 12.83 26.38 13.50
CA GLU A 141 12.84 25.12 14.23
C GLU A 141 11.41 24.62 14.52
N VAL A 142 10.50 25.52 14.91
CA VAL A 142 9.07 25.19 15.11
C VAL A 142 8.42 24.73 13.81
N ALA A 143 8.70 25.38 12.69
CA ALA A 143 8.19 25.00 11.37
C ALA A 143 8.66 23.60 10.94
N PHE A 144 9.95 23.28 11.11
CA PHE A 144 10.47 21.94 10.81
C PHE A 144 9.92 20.87 11.76
N SER A 145 9.75 21.19 13.04
CA SER A 145 9.12 20.29 14.03
C SER A 145 7.67 19.95 13.62
N ALA A 146 6.88 20.96 13.25
CA ALA A 146 5.51 20.76 12.75
C ALA A 146 5.49 19.88 11.49
N ALA A 147 6.37 20.15 10.52
CA ALA A 147 6.50 19.34 9.32
C ALA A 147 6.84 17.88 9.65
N HIS A 148 7.75 17.63 10.59
CA HIS A 148 8.15 16.28 11.00
C HIS A 148 7.02 15.52 11.68
N VAL A 149 6.25 16.17 12.57
CA VAL A 149 5.08 15.55 13.24
C VAL A 149 4.02 15.11 12.23
N TYR A 150 3.67 15.98 11.28
CA TYR A 150 2.67 15.64 10.26
C TYR A 150 3.20 14.64 9.22
N ALA A 151 4.49 14.69 8.86
CA ALA A 151 5.10 13.67 8.00
C ALA A 151 5.00 12.27 8.63
N ARG A 152 5.39 12.14 9.91
CA ARG A 152 5.25 10.89 10.66
C ARG A 152 3.81 10.42 10.78
N TYR A 153 2.86 11.34 10.93
CA TYR A 153 1.44 11.00 11.00
C TYR A 153 0.89 10.50 9.66
N ALA A 154 1.30 11.12 8.55
CA ALA A 154 0.98 10.67 7.20
C ALA A 154 1.58 9.28 6.91
N GLU A 155 2.85 9.05 7.28
CA GLU A 155 3.50 7.73 7.19
C GLU A 155 2.78 6.68 8.06
N ALA A 156 2.42 7.03 9.30
CA ALA A 156 1.72 6.12 10.21
C ALA A 156 0.34 5.72 9.66
N ARG A 157 -0.39 6.66 9.05
CA ARG A 157 -1.72 6.41 8.46
C ARG A 157 -1.63 5.51 7.22
N GLY A 158 -0.68 5.78 6.33
CA GLY A 158 -0.40 4.90 5.19
C GLY A 158 0.05 3.50 5.63
N SER A 159 0.86 3.40 6.69
CA SER A 159 1.31 2.10 7.22
C SER A 159 0.19 1.29 7.89
N TRP A 160 -0.82 1.95 8.47
CA TRP A 160 -1.94 1.28 9.12
C TRP A 160 -2.93 0.72 8.09
N ASP A 161 -3.28 1.51 7.07
CA ASP A 161 -4.11 1.04 5.94
C ASP A 161 -3.41 -0.10 5.18
N ALA A 162 -2.11 0.02 4.91
CA ALA A 162 -1.34 -1.04 4.25
C ALA A 162 -1.26 -2.33 5.09
N ARG A 163 -1.12 -2.23 6.42
CA ARG A 163 -1.14 -3.41 7.31
C ARG A 163 -2.51 -4.05 7.42
N LEU A 164 -3.56 -3.23 7.53
CA LEU A 164 -4.94 -3.71 7.55
C LEU A 164 -5.27 -4.43 6.25
N GLU A 165 -4.93 -3.82 5.12
CA GLU A 165 -5.12 -4.40 3.79
C GLU A 165 -4.31 -5.68 3.60
N ALA A 166 -3.03 -5.71 4.01
CA ALA A 166 -2.23 -6.94 3.96
C ALA A 166 -2.83 -8.06 4.83
N THR A 167 -3.42 -7.73 5.97
CA THR A 167 -4.11 -8.69 6.83
C THR A 167 -5.38 -9.23 6.16
N VAL A 168 -6.18 -8.35 5.56
CA VAL A 168 -7.37 -8.74 4.79
C VAL A 168 -6.98 -9.65 3.62
N VAL A 169 -5.95 -9.28 2.84
CA VAL A 169 -5.46 -10.09 1.73
C VAL A 169 -4.98 -11.46 2.21
N ASP A 170 -4.20 -11.54 3.29
CA ASP A 170 -3.74 -12.82 3.85
C ASP A 170 -4.92 -13.74 4.27
N SER A 171 -5.95 -13.19 4.93
CA SER A 171 -7.18 -13.92 5.27
C SER A 171 -7.92 -14.42 4.01
N LEU A 172 -8.04 -13.58 2.98
CA LEU A 172 -8.68 -13.95 1.71
C LEU A 172 -7.93 -15.09 0.99
N LEU A 173 -6.60 -15.07 1.01
CA LEU A 173 -5.77 -16.11 0.39
C LEU A 173 -5.91 -17.45 1.11
N ARG A 174 -6.06 -17.44 2.45
CA ARG A 174 -6.32 -18.66 3.23
C ARG A 174 -7.75 -19.17 3.12
N GLY A 175 -8.67 -18.36 2.58
CA GLY A 175 -10.11 -18.65 2.58
C GLY A 175 -10.75 -18.50 3.95
N GLU A 176 -10.09 -17.78 4.86
CA GLU A 176 -10.59 -17.45 6.20
C GLU A 176 -11.40 -16.15 6.11
N VAL A 177 -12.59 -16.23 5.51
CA VAL A 177 -13.43 -15.05 5.29
C VAL A 177 -14.59 -15.04 6.28
N ASP A 178 -14.49 -14.16 7.28
CA ASP A 178 -15.53 -13.88 8.26
C ASP A 178 -16.17 -12.49 8.03
N GLU A 179 -17.16 -12.15 8.86
CA GLU A 179 -17.85 -10.84 8.79
C GLU A 179 -16.88 -9.68 9.07
N ASP A 180 -15.86 -9.92 9.89
CA ASP A 180 -14.81 -8.97 10.23
C ASP A 180 -13.95 -8.60 9.01
N VAL A 181 -13.53 -9.59 8.22
CA VAL A 181 -12.78 -9.39 6.96
C VAL A 181 -13.60 -8.59 5.96
N ARG A 182 -14.90 -8.87 5.84
CA ARG A 182 -15.82 -8.12 4.95
C ARG A 182 -15.98 -6.65 5.39
N SER A 183 -16.15 -6.42 6.69
CA SER A 183 -16.25 -5.09 7.27
C SER A 183 -14.97 -4.27 7.04
N ARG A 184 -13.79 -4.88 7.24
CA ARG A 184 -12.49 -4.25 6.96
C ARG A 184 -12.28 -3.97 5.48
N ALA A 185 -12.65 -4.89 4.59
CA ALA A 185 -12.59 -4.65 3.14
C ALA A 185 -13.46 -3.45 2.72
N SER A 186 -14.67 -3.36 3.28
CA SER A 186 -15.60 -2.24 3.04
C SER A 186 -15.03 -0.90 3.55
N ALA A 187 -14.37 -0.90 4.72
CA ALA A 187 -13.68 0.26 5.26
C ALA A 187 -12.50 0.74 4.39
N LEU A 188 -11.89 -0.18 3.63
CA LEU A 188 -10.84 0.10 2.64
C LEU A 188 -11.41 0.54 1.27
N GLY A 189 -12.74 0.71 1.16
CA GLY A 189 -13.40 1.19 -0.05
C GLY A 189 -13.80 0.09 -1.03
N TRP A 190 -13.82 -1.18 -0.61
CA TRP A 190 -14.35 -2.27 -1.42
C TRP A 190 -15.88 -2.16 -1.53
N THR A 191 -16.38 -2.11 -2.77
CA THR A 191 -17.81 -1.99 -3.10
C THR A 191 -18.31 -3.10 -4.03
N ALA A 192 -17.40 -3.88 -4.62
CA ALA A 192 -17.72 -4.91 -5.60
C ALA A 192 -18.58 -6.01 -4.97
N ALA A 193 -19.81 -6.14 -5.47
CA ALA A 193 -20.72 -7.22 -5.12
C ALA A 193 -20.44 -8.50 -5.92
N SER A 194 -19.80 -8.37 -7.09
CA SER A 194 -19.42 -9.52 -7.91
C SER A 194 -18.19 -9.27 -8.78
N GLY A 195 -17.70 -10.37 -9.37
CA GLY A 195 -16.61 -10.34 -10.34
C GLY A 195 -15.28 -10.06 -9.67
N VAL A 196 -14.72 -11.09 -9.03
CA VAL A 196 -13.48 -11.00 -8.27
C VAL A 196 -12.39 -11.84 -8.92
N ALA A 197 -11.17 -11.32 -8.99
CA ALA A 197 -10.01 -12.07 -9.46
C ALA A 197 -8.76 -11.71 -8.65
N VAL A 198 -7.88 -12.68 -8.43
CA VAL A 198 -6.63 -12.50 -7.71
C VAL A 198 -5.46 -12.49 -8.69
N ILE A 199 -4.64 -11.46 -8.61
CA ILE A 199 -3.41 -11.29 -9.39
C ILE A 199 -2.22 -11.40 -8.46
N ILE A 200 -1.24 -12.20 -8.84
CA ILE A 200 -0.02 -12.42 -8.05
C ILE A 200 1.20 -12.27 -8.93
N GLY A 201 2.20 -11.55 -8.43
CA GLY A 201 3.51 -11.43 -9.04
C GLY A 201 4.57 -11.14 -7.99
N ARG A 202 5.75 -10.74 -8.41
CA ARG A 202 6.81 -10.28 -7.50
C ARG A 202 6.68 -8.78 -7.22
N PRO A 203 7.05 -8.29 -6.02
CA PRO A 203 7.16 -6.85 -5.78
C PRO A 203 8.33 -6.27 -6.60
N ARG A 204 8.31 -4.95 -6.83
CA ARG A 204 9.44 -4.25 -7.44
C ARG A 204 10.62 -4.20 -6.46
N PRO A 205 11.88 -4.35 -6.92
CA PRO A 205 13.04 -4.41 -6.04
C PRO A 205 13.43 -3.07 -5.40
N ASP A 206 13.10 -1.93 -6.02
CA ASP A 206 13.64 -0.60 -5.63
C ASP A 206 12.59 0.46 -5.31
N ASP A 207 11.31 0.13 -5.44
CA ASP A 207 10.22 0.99 -5.01
C ASP A 207 9.39 0.16 -4.05
N GLY A 208 9.15 0.68 -2.85
CA GLY A 208 8.01 0.22 -2.07
C GLY A 208 6.76 0.54 -2.87
N THR A 209 6.41 -0.31 -3.86
CA THR A 209 5.23 -0.18 -4.71
C THR A 209 4.10 0.21 -3.80
N SER A 210 3.72 1.50 -3.85
CA SER A 210 2.81 1.99 -2.86
C SER A 210 1.47 1.38 -3.20
N ALA A 211 0.84 0.73 -2.23
CA ALA A 211 -0.53 0.24 -2.38
C ALA A 211 -1.44 1.33 -2.99
N ASP A 212 -1.14 2.60 -2.72
CA ASP A 212 -1.84 3.75 -3.28
C ASP A 212 -1.69 3.91 -4.79
N GLU A 213 -0.56 3.55 -5.40
CA GLU A 213 -0.36 3.62 -6.85
C GLU A 213 -1.18 2.55 -7.57
N ILE A 214 -1.15 1.32 -7.05
CA ILE A 214 -1.99 0.21 -7.54
C ILE A 214 -3.47 0.60 -7.44
N ARG A 215 -3.89 1.12 -6.27
CA ARG A 215 -5.25 1.62 -6.05
C ARG A 215 -5.64 2.74 -7.01
N ARG A 216 -4.72 3.65 -7.34
CA ARG A 216 -4.99 4.75 -8.27
C ARG A 216 -5.19 4.21 -9.69
N SER A 217 -4.32 3.31 -10.14
CA SER A 217 -4.44 2.68 -11.47
C SER A 217 -5.69 1.83 -11.60
N ALA A 218 -6.00 0.99 -10.60
CA ALA A 218 -7.20 0.16 -10.58
C ALA A 218 -8.48 1.02 -10.61
N ARG A 219 -8.57 2.05 -9.76
CA ARG A 219 -9.72 2.97 -9.74
C ARG A 219 -9.87 3.75 -11.03
N HIS A 220 -8.77 4.18 -11.66
CA HIS A 220 -8.81 4.84 -12.96
C HIS A 220 -9.39 3.93 -14.05
N ALA A 221 -9.13 2.63 -13.96
CA ALA A 221 -9.69 1.60 -14.83
C ALA A 221 -11.10 1.11 -14.40
N GLY A 222 -11.66 1.64 -13.31
CA GLY A 222 -13.01 1.30 -12.82
C GLY A 222 -13.10 0.06 -11.93
N TYR A 223 -11.97 -0.44 -11.41
CA TYR A 223 -11.91 -1.60 -10.53
C TYR A 223 -11.73 -1.20 -9.06
N ASP A 224 -12.32 -2.02 -8.19
CA ASP A 224 -11.95 -2.03 -6.77
C ASP A 224 -10.68 -2.86 -6.60
N VAL A 225 -9.83 -2.51 -5.63
CA VAL A 225 -8.62 -3.29 -5.36
C VAL A 225 -8.29 -3.34 -3.87
N LEU A 226 -7.86 -4.53 -3.43
CA LEU A 226 -7.13 -4.74 -2.18
C LEU A 226 -5.75 -5.31 -2.52
N THR A 227 -4.69 -4.75 -2.00
CA THR A 227 -3.32 -5.19 -2.30
C THR A 227 -2.43 -5.32 -1.07
N GLY A 228 -1.55 -6.32 -1.09
CA GLY A 228 -0.65 -6.59 0.04
C GLY A 228 0.58 -7.37 -0.39
N GLY A 229 1.70 -7.11 0.28
CA GLY A 229 2.91 -7.91 0.16
C GLY A 229 2.88 -9.13 1.07
N GLN A 230 3.25 -10.29 0.54
CA GLN A 230 3.40 -11.56 1.28
C GLN A 230 4.75 -12.18 0.95
N GLY A 231 5.76 -11.90 1.78
CA GLY A 231 7.13 -12.36 1.54
C GLY A 231 7.69 -11.82 0.23
N ASP A 232 7.98 -12.70 -0.72
CA ASP A 232 8.51 -12.37 -2.06
C ASP A 232 7.41 -12.14 -3.11
N ARG A 233 6.15 -12.02 -2.69
CA ARG A 233 4.98 -11.91 -3.56
C ARG A 233 4.22 -10.63 -3.28
N LEU A 234 3.73 -10.02 -4.35
CA LEU A 234 2.73 -8.96 -4.32
C LEU A 234 1.40 -9.57 -4.78
N VAL A 235 0.35 -9.32 -4.00
CA VAL A 235 -0.99 -9.81 -4.28
C VAL A 235 -1.92 -8.62 -4.49
N ALA A 236 -2.77 -8.69 -5.52
CA ALA A 236 -3.84 -7.75 -5.76
C ALA A 236 -5.14 -8.52 -5.99
N VAL A 237 -6.16 -8.23 -5.19
CA VAL A 237 -7.52 -8.73 -5.36
C VAL A 237 -8.30 -7.64 -6.05
N LEU A 238 -8.77 -7.88 -7.27
CA LEU A 238 -9.60 -6.95 -8.03
C LEU A 238 -11.08 -7.32 -7.93
N GLY A 239 -11.93 -6.31 -7.85
CA GLY A 239 -13.39 -6.44 -7.90
C GLY A 239 -13.97 -5.69 -9.10
N ARG A 240 -15.21 -6.03 -9.48
CA ARG A 240 -15.89 -5.52 -10.69
C ARG A 240 -15.22 -5.99 -11.99
N VAL A 241 -14.67 -7.19 -11.95
CA VAL A 241 -13.94 -7.82 -13.06
C VAL A 241 -14.90 -8.63 -13.92
N GLU A 242 -14.80 -8.47 -15.23
CA GLU A 242 -15.47 -9.34 -16.22
C GLU A 242 -14.43 -10.24 -16.91
N ASP A 243 -13.31 -9.66 -17.35
CA ASP A 243 -12.14 -10.37 -17.86
C ASP A 243 -10.95 -10.16 -16.90
N PRO A 244 -10.53 -11.21 -16.16
CA PRO A 244 -9.40 -11.12 -15.23
C PRO A 244 -8.08 -10.70 -15.88
N VAL A 245 -7.77 -11.21 -17.07
CA VAL A 245 -6.50 -10.94 -17.75
C VAL A 245 -6.48 -9.50 -18.22
N GLN A 246 -7.58 -9.02 -18.80
CA GLN A 246 -7.74 -7.62 -19.17
C GLN A 246 -7.64 -6.69 -17.95
N ALA A 247 -8.33 -7.00 -16.85
CA ALA A 247 -8.28 -6.20 -15.63
C ALA A 247 -6.85 -6.13 -15.05
N ALA A 248 -6.12 -7.24 -15.09
CA ALA A 248 -4.73 -7.31 -14.65
C ALA A 248 -3.80 -6.39 -15.46
N THR A 249 -4.08 -6.14 -16.76
CA THR A 249 -3.26 -5.21 -17.56
C THR A 249 -3.22 -3.79 -17.00
N ALA A 250 -4.26 -3.36 -16.30
CA ALA A 250 -4.34 -2.03 -15.69
C ALA A 250 -3.32 -1.83 -14.55
N ILE A 251 -2.85 -2.91 -13.93
CA ILE A 251 -1.96 -2.87 -12.77
C ILE A 251 -0.65 -3.64 -12.97
N VAL A 252 -0.45 -4.30 -14.12
CA VAL A 252 0.72 -5.17 -14.40
C VAL A 252 2.05 -4.43 -14.28
N THR A 253 2.08 -3.12 -14.55
CA THR A 253 3.28 -2.27 -14.48
C THR A 253 3.78 -2.05 -13.05
N HIS A 254 2.95 -2.31 -12.04
CA HIS A 254 3.29 -2.19 -10.63
C HIS A 254 4.00 -3.42 -10.06
N PHE A 255 3.97 -4.55 -10.78
CA PHE A 255 4.69 -5.75 -10.42
C PHE A 255 6.13 -5.71 -10.90
N GLY A 256 7.02 -6.32 -10.13
CA GLY A 256 8.42 -6.52 -10.45
C GLY A 256 8.64 -7.42 -11.68
N PRO A 257 9.91 -7.60 -12.07
CA PRO A 257 10.25 -8.43 -13.22
C PRO A 257 9.83 -9.89 -13.00
N GLY A 258 9.43 -10.54 -14.10
CA GLY A 258 8.95 -11.92 -14.10
C GLY A 258 7.44 -12.05 -14.32
N PRO A 259 6.90 -13.26 -14.07
CA PRO A 259 5.50 -13.57 -14.36
C PRO A 259 4.54 -12.80 -13.45
N VAL A 260 3.39 -12.46 -14.02
CA VAL A 260 2.22 -11.93 -13.30
C VAL A 260 1.06 -12.86 -13.65
N VAL A 261 0.60 -13.62 -12.67
CA VAL A 261 -0.37 -14.69 -12.85
C VAL A 261 -1.72 -14.26 -12.32
N VAL A 262 -2.77 -14.55 -13.09
CA VAL A 262 -4.15 -14.17 -12.80
C VAL A 262 -4.97 -15.42 -12.54
N GLY A 263 -5.62 -15.47 -11.39
CA GLY A 263 -6.54 -16.53 -11.02
C GLY A 263 -7.85 -16.49 -11.81
N PRO A 264 -8.65 -17.56 -11.76
CA PRO A 264 -9.97 -17.58 -12.39
C PRO A 264 -10.88 -16.50 -11.80
N LEU A 265 -11.87 -16.07 -12.60
CA LEU A 265 -12.94 -15.18 -12.14
C LEU A 265 -13.82 -15.94 -11.14
N VAL A 266 -14.07 -15.34 -9.98
CA VAL A 266 -14.92 -15.89 -8.93
C VAL A 266 -16.07 -14.93 -8.60
N PRO A 267 -17.21 -15.42 -8.11
CA PRO A 267 -18.41 -14.61 -8.00
C PRO A 267 -18.30 -13.50 -6.96
N ASP A 268 -17.52 -13.68 -5.89
CA ASP A 268 -17.47 -12.76 -4.76
C ASP A 268 -16.13 -12.80 -4.02
N LEU A 269 -15.98 -11.89 -3.06
CA LEU A 269 -14.77 -11.76 -2.25
C LEU A 269 -14.54 -12.98 -1.34
N VAL A 270 -15.59 -13.67 -0.90
CA VAL A 270 -15.50 -14.88 -0.07
C VAL A 270 -14.84 -16.02 -0.86
N SER A 271 -15.09 -16.05 -2.16
CA SER A 271 -14.54 -17.03 -3.10
C SER A 271 -13.11 -16.70 -3.57
N ALA A 272 -12.50 -15.61 -3.08
CA ALA A 272 -11.18 -15.15 -3.53
C ALA A 272 -10.08 -16.21 -3.40
N ALA A 273 -10.16 -17.09 -2.40
CA ALA A 273 -9.22 -18.21 -2.23
C ALA A 273 -9.20 -19.16 -3.44
N THR A 274 -10.34 -19.39 -4.09
CA THR A 274 -10.46 -20.21 -5.30
C THR A 274 -9.76 -19.55 -6.49
N SER A 275 -9.77 -18.22 -6.57
CA SER A 275 -8.97 -17.48 -7.55
C SER A 275 -7.48 -17.51 -7.21
N ALA A 276 -7.16 -17.32 -5.93
CA ALA A 276 -5.80 -17.22 -5.44
C ALA A 276 -4.97 -18.50 -5.60
N ARG A 277 -5.55 -19.67 -5.31
CA ARG A 277 -4.81 -20.95 -5.32
C ARG A 277 -4.16 -21.24 -6.68
N PRO A 278 -4.89 -21.26 -7.82
CA PRO A 278 -4.30 -21.36 -9.15
C PRO A 278 -3.28 -20.25 -9.47
N ALA A 279 -3.53 -19.01 -9.02
CA ALA A 279 -2.59 -17.92 -9.26
C ALA A 279 -1.26 -18.13 -8.53
N VAL A 280 -1.30 -18.63 -7.29
CA VAL A 280 -0.12 -18.97 -6.49
C VAL A 280 0.66 -20.12 -7.12
N THR A 281 0.00 -21.24 -7.43
CA THR A 281 0.69 -22.40 -8.02
C THR A 281 1.17 -22.09 -9.43
N GLY A 282 0.41 -21.30 -10.20
CA GLY A 282 0.81 -20.77 -11.48
C GLY A 282 2.07 -19.89 -11.39
N LEU A 283 2.19 -19.01 -10.39
CA LEU A 283 3.40 -18.20 -10.20
C LEU A 283 4.65 -19.06 -9.98
N LEU A 284 4.52 -20.13 -9.19
CA LEU A 284 5.60 -21.08 -8.90
C LEU A 284 5.99 -21.89 -10.14
N ALA A 285 5.00 -22.25 -10.97
CA ALA A 285 5.18 -23.09 -12.15
C ALA A 285 5.55 -22.31 -13.42
N ALA A 286 5.33 -20.99 -13.46
CA ALA A 286 5.49 -20.15 -14.65
C ALA A 286 6.90 -20.22 -15.29
N ALA A 287 7.93 -20.57 -14.53
CA ALA A 287 9.28 -20.79 -15.06
C ALA A 287 9.33 -21.93 -16.12
N GLY A 288 8.36 -22.85 -16.13
CA GLY A 288 8.23 -23.90 -17.14
C GLY A 288 7.75 -23.39 -18.51
N TRP A 289 7.23 -22.15 -18.58
CA TRP A 289 6.88 -21.48 -19.84
C TRP A 289 7.48 -20.06 -19.87
N PRO A 290 8.77 -19.91 -20.25
CA PRO A 290 9.46 -18.63 -20.23
C PRO A 290 8.80 -17.53 -21.08
N ASP A 291 8.15 -17.92 -22.18
CA ASP A 291 7.45 -17.03 -23.10
C ASP A 291 5.97 -16.80 -22.74
N ALA A 292 5.55 -17.16 -21.51
CA ALA A 292 4.19 -16.93 -21.06
C ALA A 292 3.82 -15.43 -21.16
N PRO A 293 2.58 -15.11 -21.57
CA PRO A 293 2.09 -13.74 -21.59
C PRO A 293 2.23 -13.03 -20.24
N ARG A 294 2.30 -11.70 -20.25
CA ARG A 294 2.34 -10.89 -19.03
C ARG A 294 1.25 -9.82 -19.10
N PRO A 295 0.12 -9.98 -18.39
CA PRO A 295 -0.23 -11.06 -17.46
C PRO A 295 -0.60 -12.39 -18.14
N VAL A 296 -0.52 -13.51 -17.40
CA VAL A 296 -0.96 -14.86 -17.85
C VAL A 296 -2.05 -15.41 -16.93
N ALA A 297 -3.07 -16.07 -17.50
CA ALA A 297 -4.08 -16.77 -16.73
C ALA A 297 -3.52 -18.07 -16.14
N ALA A 298 -3.88 -18.39 -14.89
CA ALA A 298 -3.48 -19.62 -14.23
C ALA A 298 -3.95 -20.89 -14.97
N GLY A 299 -5.08 -20.82 -15.67
CA GLY A 299 -5.59 -21.89 -16.54
C GLY A 299 -4.75 -22.09 -17.81
N SER A 300 -3.98 -21.08 -18.24
CA SER A 300 -3.02 -21.26 -19.33
C SER A 300 -1.74 -21.97 -18.90
N LEU A 301 -1.53 -22.16 -17.59
CA LEU A 301 -0.35 -22.80 -16.98
C LEU A 301 -0.64 -24.21 -16.45
N LEU A 302 -1.74 -24.85 -16.89
CA LEU A 302 -2.13 -26.18 -16.42
C LEU A 302 -1.02 -27.23 -16.56
N PRO A 303 -0.28 -27.30 -17.69
CA PRO A 303 0.80 -28.28 -17.81
C PRO A 303 1.93 -28.08 -16.81
N GLU A 304 2.39 -26.85 -16.63
CA GLU A 304 3.48 -26.54 -15.71
C GLU A 304 3.04 -26.74 -14.27
N ARG A 305 1.81 -26.32 -13.92
CA ARG A 305 1.22 -26.53 -12.59
C ARG A 305 1.13 -28.02 -12.27
N ALA A 306 0.62 -28.83 -13.20
CA ALA A 306 0.55 -30.28 -13.06
C ALA A 306 1.92 -30.93 -12.86
N LEU A 307 2.92 -30.52 -13.65
CA LEU A 307 4.31 -31.00 -13.50
C LEU A 307 4.96 -30.56 -12.19
N ALA A 308 4.56 -29.41 -11.65
CA ALA A 308 4.96 -28.94 -10.32
C ALA A 308 4.21 -29.66 -9.17
N GLY A 309 3.32 -30.61 -9.47
CA GLY A 309 2.60 -31.42 -8.49
C GLY A 309 1.26 -30.84 -8.02
N ASP A 310 0.76 -29.77 -8.66
CA ASP A 310 -0.55 -29.20 -8.37
C ASP A 310 -1.67 -30.19 -8.71
N GLN A 311 -2.28 -30.77 -7.66
CA GLN A 311 -3.37 -31.73 -7.81
C GLN A 311 -4.62 -31.11 -8.44
N GLU A 312 -4.88 -29.83 -8.21
CA GLU A 312 -6.03 -29.15 -8.81
C GLU A 312 -5.86 -29.05 -10.32
N ALA A 313 -4.65 -28.68 -10.79
CA ALA A 313 -4.33 -28.66 -12.21
C ALA A 313 -4.40 -30.04 -12.87
N LEU A 314 -3.98 -31.11 -12.16
CA LEU A 314 -4.12 -32.49 -12.64
C LEU A 314 -5.59 -32.87 -12.84
N HIS A 315 -6.44 -32.56 -11.85
CA HIS A 315 -7.88 -32.82 -11.95
C HIS A 315 -8.50 -31.98 -13.07
N GLU A 316 -8.16 -30.71 -13.20
CA GLU A 316 -8.67 -29.82 -14.25
C GLU A 316 -8.29 -30.32 -15.65
N LEU A 317 -7.04 -30.75 -15.88
CA LEU A 317 -6.62 -31.37 -17.15
C LEU A 317 -7.45 -32.62 -17.50
N ILE A 318 -7.85 -33.41 -16.50
CA ILE A 318 -8.65 -34.61 -16.73
C ILE A 318 -10.12 -34.24 -16.96
N ALA A 319 -10.70 -33.46 -16.04
CA ALA A 319 -12.11 -33.13 -16.01
C ALA A 319 -12.54 -32.19 -17.15
N GLU A 320 -11.71 -31.19 -17.47
CA GLU A 320 -12.07 -30.17 -18.46
C GLU A 320 -11.55 -30.48 -19.87
N LEU A 321 -10.51 -31.34 -20.00
CA LEU A 321 -9.94 -31.68 -21.31
C LEU A 321 -10.14 -33.15 -21.67
N TYR A 322 -9.66 -34.09 -20.87
CA TYR A 322 -9.72 -35.51 -21.23
C TYR A 322 -11.15 -36.06 -21.29
N VAL A 323 -11.95 -35.84 -20.24
CA VAL A 323 -13.33 -36.34 -20.14
C VAL A 323 -14.20 -35.84 -21.30
N PRO A 324 -14.26 -34.53 -21.61
CA PRO A 324 -15.09 -34.04 -22.71
C PRO A 324 -14.66 -34.60 -24.08
N ILE A 325 -13.36 -34.79 -24.30
CA ILE A 325 -12.85 -35.40 -25.54
C ILE A 325 -13.25 -36.88 -25.64
N ALA A 326 -13.21 -37.61 -24.53
CA ALA A 326 -13.64 -39.01 -24.47
C ALA A 326 -15.15 -39.15 -24.72
N GLU A 327 -15.97 -38.29 -24.12
CA GLU A 327 -17.43 -38.23 -24.30
C GLU A 327 -17.83 -37.81 -25.72
N ALA A 328 -17.02 -36.97 -26.38
CA ALA A 328 -17.22 -36.64 -27.79
C ALA A 328 -17.08 -37.86 -28.72
N GLY A 329 -16.53 -38.96 -28.22
CA GLY A 329 -16.57 -40.29 -28.82
C GLY A 329 -15.19 -40.94 -28.91
N PRO A 330 -15.11 -42.28 -28.86
CA PRO A 330 -13.83 -43.02 -28.83
C PRO A 330 -12.97 -42.73 -30.05
N VAL A 331 -13.60 -42.50 -31.21
CA VAL A 331 -12.94 -42.18 -32.47
C VAL A 331 -12.29 -40.79 -32.46
N ILE A 332 -12.85 -39.82 -31.71
CA ILE A 332 -12.27 -38.48 -31.55
C ILE A 332 -10.99 -38.58 -30.71
N LEU A 333 -11.09 -39.27 -29.57
CA LEU A 333 -9.96 -39.51 -28.67
C LEU A 333 -8.82 -40.27 -29.38
N GLU A 334 -9.14 -41.33 -30.13
CA GLU A 334 -8.19 -42.09 -30.94
C GLU A 334 -7.52 -41.22 -32.01
N THR A 335 -8.29 -40.34 -32.66
CA THR A 335 -7.75 -39.45 -33.69
C THR A 335 -6.78 -38.42 -33.11
N LEU A 336 -7.10 -37.84 -31.94
CA LEU A 336 -6.19 -36.93 -31.25
C LEU A 336 -4.90 -37.63 -30.83
N ALA A 337 -5.01 -38.83 -30.25
CA ALA A 337 -3.86 -39.63 -29.85
C ALA A 337 -2.93 -39.92 -31.04
N ALA A 338 -3.48 -40.45 -32.14
CA ALA A 338 -2.73 -40.74 -33.35
C ALA A 338 -2.07 -39.49 -33.95
N TYR A 339 -2.77 -38.36 -33.94
CA TYR A 339 -2.24 -37.07 -34.38
C TYR A 339 -1.01 -36.65 -33.57
N LEU A 340 -1.09 -36.72 -32.23
CA LEU A 340 0.01 -36.33 -31.36
C LEU A 340 1.18 -37.34 -31.42
N GLU A 341 0.91 -38.64 -31.47
CA GLU A 341 1.93 -39.69 -31.56
C GLU A 341 2.72 -39.63 -32.88
N THR A 342 2.09 -39.16 -33.95
CA THR A 342 2.74 -38.99 -35.27
C THR A 342 3.38 -37.61 -35.47
N GLY A 343 3.71 -36.91 -34.38
CA GLY A 343 4.39 -35.62 -34.43
C GLY A 343 3.51 -34.48 -34.91
N ALA A 344 2.22 -34.48 -34.55
CA ALA A 344 1.24 -33.47 -34.94
C ALA A 344 1.05 -33.37 -36.47
N SER A 345 1.12 -34.50 -37.17
CA SER A 345 0.95 -34.59 -38.64
C SER A 345 -0.38 -35.20 -39.04
N VAL A 346 -1.22 -34.41 -39.71
CA VAL A 346 -2.53 -34.87 -40.23
C VAL A 346 -2.36 -36.03 -41.22
N GLU A 347 -1.37 -35.94 -42.11
CA GLU A 347 -1.14 -36.97 -43.14
C GLU A 347 -0.65 -38.29 -42.53
N ALA A 348 0.20 -38.22 -41.51
CA ALA A 348 0.69 -39.42 -40.84
C ALA A 348 -0.40 -40.08 -39.99
N ALA A 349 -1.20 -39.29 -39.27
CA ALA A 349 -2.36 -39.78 -38.53
C ALA A 349 -3.41 -40.41 -39.44
N ALA A 350 -3.69 -39.81 -40.60
CA ALA A 350 -4.62 -40.35 -41.59
C ALA A 350 -4.18 -41.72 -42.10
N ARG A 351 -2.89 -41.90 -42.40
CA ARG A 351 -2.32 -43.20 -42.77
C ARG A 351 -2.40 -44.21 -41.64
N LEU A 352 -2.11 -43.81 -40.40
CA LEU A 352 -2.16 -44.69 -39.23
C LEU A 352 -3.58 -45.20 -38.95
N LEU A 353 -4.58 -44.33 -39.12
CA LEU A 353 -5.99 -44.63 -38.86
C LEU A 353 -6.74 -45.17 -40.08
N PHE A 354 -6.07 -45.29 -41.24
CA PHE A 354 -6.68 -45.70 -42.52
C PHE A 354 -7.90 -44.84 -42.93
N VAL A 355 -7.82 -43.53 -42.71
CA VAL A 355 -8.87 -42.55 -43.10
C VAL A 355 -8.30 -41.48 -44.03
N HIS A 356 -9.18 -40.66 -44.62
CA HIS A 356 -8.76 -39.52 -45.42
C HIS A 356 -8.25 -38.36 -44.51
N PRO A 357 -7.23 -37.57 -44.91
CA PRO A 357 -6.74 -36.42 -44.15
C PRO A 357 -7.82 -35.41 -43.73
N ASN A 358 -8.83 -35.19 -44.58
CA ASN A 358 -9.98 -34.33 -44.24
C ASN A 358 -10.79 -34.84 -43.04
N THR A 359 -10.91 -36.17 -42.88
CA THR A 359 -11.59 -36.78 -41.73
C THR A 359 -10.81 -36.50 -40.45
N VAL A 360 -9.47 -36.57 -40.49
CA VAL A 360 -8.62 -36.20 -39.34
C VAL A 360 -8.82 -34.72 -39.00
N ARG A 361 -8.75 -33.81 -39.98
CA ARG A 361 -8.98 -32.37 -39.74
C ARG A 361 -10.34 -32.08 -39.13
N TYR A 362 -11.38 -32.76 -39.62
CA TYR A 362 -12.74 -32.63 -39.08
C TYR A 362 -12.81 -33.08 -37.61
N ARG A 363 -12.22 -34.23 -37.28
CA ARG A 363 -12.21 -34.75 -35.89
C ARG A 363 -11.36 -33.89 -34.96
N LEU A 364 -10.23 -33.35 -35.43
CA LEU A 364 -9.42 -32.41 -34.65
C LEU A 364 -10.16 -31.08 -34.42
N ARG A 365 -10.94 -30.61 -35.40
CA ARG A 365 -11.84 -29.46 -35.18
C ARG A 365 -12.86 -29.78 -34.10
N ARG A 366 -13.42 -30.99 -34.09
CA ARG A 366 -14.35 -31.42 -33.04
C ARG A 366 -13.70 -31.43 -31.65
N VAL A 367 -12.40 -31.75 -31.53
CA VAL A 367 -11.66 -31.57 -30.27
C VAL A 367 -11.68 -30.10 -29.86
N SER A 368 -11.32 -29.19 -30.75
CA SER A 368 -11.36 -27.75 -30.47
C SER A 368 -12.73 -27.23 -30.09
N ASP A 369 -13.79 -27.71 -30.74
CA ASP A 369 -15.17 -27.31 -30.44
C ASP A 369 -15.58 -27.70 -29.01
N VAL A 370 -15.01 -28.78 -28.46
CA VAL A 370 -15.42 -29.34 -27.16
C VAL A 370 -14.60 -28.77 -26.01
N VAL A 371 -13.29 -28.55 -26.19
CA VAL A 371 -12.40 -28.11 -25.09
C VAL A 371 -11.79 -26.72 -25.30
N GLY A 372 -12.11 -26.04 -26.41
CA GLY A 372 -11.62 -24.70 -26.71
C GLY A 372 -10.12 -24.61 -27.07
N LEU A 373 -9.39 -25.73 -27.07
CA LEU A 373 -7.97 -25.81 -27.43
C LEU A 373 -7.77 -26.22 -28.90
N THR A 374 -6.76 -25.68 -29.55
CA THR A 374 -6.44 -25.95 -30.96
C THR A 374 -5.32 -26.97 -31.08
N PRO A 375 -5.56 -28.24 -31.49
CA PRO A 375 -4.50 -29.26 -31.55
C PRO A 375 -3.31 -28.91 -32.44
N THR A 376 -3.51 -28.04 -33.43
CA THR A 376 -2.46 -27.57 -34.34
C THR A 376 -1.60 -26.45 -33.78
N ASP A 377 -2.06 -25.78 -32.71
CA ASP A 377 -1.23 -24.83 -31.97
C ASP A 377 -0.24 -25.60 -31.07
N PRO A 378 1.07 -25.29 -31.10
CA PRO A 378 2.06 -26.03 -30.32
C PRO A 378 1.82 -26.03 -28.81
N ARG A 379 1.31 -24.92 -28.25
CA ARG A 379 1.04 -24.78 -26.81
C ARG A 379 -0.13 -25.65 -26.41
N ASP A 380 -1.22 -25.55 -27.15
CA ASP A 380 -2.43 -26.34 -26.92
C ASP A 380 -2.17 -27.85 -27.14
N SER A 381 -1.39 -28.19 -28.18
CA SER A 381 -0.97 -29.55 -28.47
C SER A 381 -0.22 -30.21 -27.30
N TYR A 382 0.64 -29.44 -26.63
CA TYR A 382 1.36 -29.89 -25.43
C TYR A 382 0.39 -30.14 -24.27
N THR A 383 -0.52 -29.21 -24.01
CA THR A 383 -1.56 -29.34 -22.98
C THR A 383 -2.44 -30.58 -23.21
N LEU A 384 -2.90 -30.78 -24.45
CA LEU A 384 -3.73 -31.93 -24.85
C LEU A 384 -2.97 -33.26 -24.70
N ARG A 385 -1.67 -33.30 -25.04
CA ARG A 385 -0.84 -34.50 -24.83
C ARG A 385 -0.75 -34.87 -23.36
N LEU A 386 -0.57 -33.88 -22.49
CA LEU A 386 -0.50 -34.12 -21.05
C LEU A 386 -1.85 -34.60 -20.52
N ALA A 387 -2.95 -33.95 -20.90
CA ALA A 387 -4.31 -34.38 -20.53
C ALA A 387 -4.60 -35.82 -20.95
N LEU A 388 -4.24 -36.22 -22.18
CA LEU A 388 -4.37 -37.62 -22.63
C LEU A 388 -3.57 -38.59 -21.78
N SER A 389 -2.34 -38.23 -21.42
CA SER A 389 -1.47 -39.10 -20.61
C SER A 389 -2.05 -39.27 -19.21
N LEU A 390 -2.52 -38.19 -18.60
CA LEU A 390 -3.12 -38.17 -17.27
C LEU A 390 -4.45 -38.94 -17.22
N GLY A 391 -5.34 -38.72 -18.19
CA GLY A 391 -6.63 -39.40 -18.26
C GLY A 391 -6.51 -40.90 -18.52
N ARG A 392 -5.48 -41.35 -19.24
CA ARG A 392 -5.19 -42.80 -19.40
C ARG A 392 -4.66 -43.44 -18.12
N MET A 393 -3.90 -42.70 -17.31
CA MET A 393 -3.41 -43.18 -16.01
C MET A 393 -4.51 -43.20 -14.95
N ASN A 394 -5.47 -42.29 -15.05
CA ASN A 394 -6.59 -42.14 -14.13
C ASN A 394 -7.91 -42.18 -14.92
N PRO A 395 -8.30 -43.34 -15.49
CA PRO A 395 -9.49 -43.43 -16.31
C PRO A 395 -10.72 -43.03 -15.48
N PRO A 396 -11.45 -41.97 -15.87
CA PRO A 396 -12.67 -41.58 -15.21
C PRO A 396 -13.72 -42.69 -15.39
N ALA A 397 -14.60 -42.86 -14.41
CA ALA A 397 -15.76 -43.73 -14.56
C ALA A 397 -16.72 -43.05 -15.55
N ILE A 398 -16.62 -43.39 -16.83
CA ILE A 398 -17.55 -42.93 -17.88
C ILE A 398 -18.72 -43.93 -17.84
N GLU A 399 -19.90 -43.49 -17.40
CA GLU A 399 -21.15 -44.29 -17.37
C GLU A 399 -21.74 -44.51 -18.76
#